data_AF-A0A7G8AIR9-F1
#
_entry.id   AF-A0A7G8AIR9-F1
#
_cell.length_a   1.000
_cell.length_b   1.000
_cell.length_c   1.000
_cell.angle_alpha   90.00
_cell.angle_beta   90.00
_cell.angle_gamma   90.00
#
_symmetry.space_group_name_H-M   'P 1'
#
loop_
_entity.id
_entity.type
_entity.pdbx_description
1 polymer ?
#
loop_
_entity_poly.entity_id
_entity_poly.type
_entity_poly.pdbx_seq_one_letter_code
_entity_poly.pdbx_strand_id
1 'polypeptide(L)'
;MNTSAVFESAGLSLRKVQQDYIEAAAGALTQDHKVALISAETGVGKTLGYLVPALLILLKNPEAKFVIATNSHALMHQIFRSDRPLLEQIAEQCGIKVTFSRLMGKVNYVSLEKVRGLLLMDEFTDLDTVKVLEKLANWSKPLVEFEEEYGELPAQITPEMVTYSIWDDIQDIDDIRLNALSAKEGANKFLI
;
A
#
# COMPACT_ATOMS: atom_id res chain seq x y z
N MET A 1 14.50 9.81 -19.54
CA MET A 1 13.48 8.95 -20.17
C MET A 1 12.20 9.77 -20.35
N ASN A 2 11.51 9.68 -21.50
CA ASN A 2 10.21 10.31 -21.70
C ASN A 2 9.09 9.33 -21.30
N THR A 3 7.87 9.83 -21.13
CA THR A 3 6.73 9.03 -20.64
C THR A 3 6.43 7.80 -21.50
N SER A 4 6.52 7.91 -22.84
CA SER A 4 6.26 6.77 -23.73
C SER A 4 7.26 5.64 -23.53
N ALA A 5 8.56 5.95 -23.39
CA ALA A 5 9.58 4.94 -23.15
C ALA A 5 9.37 4.19 -21.82
N VAL A 6 8.82 4.86 -20.80
CA VAL A 6 8.46 4.23 -19.52
C VAL A 6 7.34 3.20 -19.68
N PHE A 7 6.31 3.51 -20.47
CA PHE A 7 5.21 2.58 -20.72
C PHE A 7 5.67 1.40 -21.59
N GLU A 8 6.44 1.68 -22.64
CA GLU A 8 6.97 0.66 -23.55
C GLU A 8 7.91 -0.33 -22.83
N SER A 9 8.77 0.15 -21.92
CA SER A 9 9.67 -0.72 -21.14
C SER A 9 8.93 -1.69 -20.21
N ALA A 10 7.68 -1.35 -19.87
CA ALA A 10 6.76 -2.16 -19.10
C ALA A 10 5.81 -3.02 -19.96
N GLY A 11 5.95 -2.99 -21.30
CA GLY A 11 5.06 -3.71 -22.22
C GLY A 11 3.65 -3.10 -22.32
N LEU A 12 3.49 -1.83 -21.96
CA LEU A 12 2.21 -1.12 -21.96
C LEU A 12 2.12 -0.15 -23.14
N SER A 13 0.88 0.11 -23.57
CA SER A 13 0.59 1.19 -24.52
C SER A 13 0.07 2.42 -23.76
N LEU A 14 0.66 3.58 -24.05
CA LEU A 14 0.22 4.85 -23.49
C LEU A 14 -1.08 5.31 -24.17
N ARG A 15 -2.14 5.51 -23.39
CA ARG A 15 -3.43 6.04 -23.87
C ARG A 15 -3.52 7.54 -23.67
N LYS A 16 -4.33 8.22 -24.49
CA LYS A 16 -4.53 9.68 -24.40
C LYS A 16 -4.93 10.14 -23.00
N VAL A 17 -5.88 9.45 -22.36
CA VAL A 17 -6.31 9.78 -20.98
C VAL A 17 -5.17 9.66 -19.97
N GLN A 18 -4.29 8.65 -20.12
CA GLN A 18 -3.12 8.51 -19.24
C GLN A 18 -2.13 9.64 -19.48
N GLN A 19 -1.90 10.01 -20.74
CA GLN A 19 -1.05 11.15 -21.07
C GLN A 19 -1.57 12.45 -20.45
N ASP A 20 -2.88 12.72 -20.55
CA ASP A 20 -3.49 13.92 -19.97
C ASP A 20 -3.33 13.95 -18.44
N TYR A 21 -3.47 12.81 -17.78
CA TYR A 21 -3.22 12.67 -16.33
C TYR A 21 -1.75 12.95 -15.99
N ILE A 22 -0.82 12.40 -16.76
CA ILE A 22 0.62 12.54 -16.53
C ILE A 22 1.04 14.00 -16.68
N GLU A 23 0.55 14.67 -17.72
CA GLU A 23 0.82 16.09 -17.96
C GLU A 23 0.27 16.97 -16.83
N ALA A 24 -0.98 16.73 -16.42
CA ALA A 24 -1.61 17.48 -15.33
C ALA A 24 -0.92 17.25 -13.99
N ALA A 25 -0.65 15.99 -13.63
CA ALA A 25 0.00 15.63 -12.38
C ALA A 25 1.46 16.13 -12.34
N ALA A 26 2.24 15.92 -13.40
CA ALA A 26 3.61 16.46 -13.48
C ALA A 26 3.61 17.99 -13.36
N GLY A 27 2.67 18.66 -14.04
CA GLY A 27 2.55 20.11 -14.01
C GLY A 27 2.18 20.69 -12.64
N ALA A 28 1.47 19.93 -11.79
CA ALA A 28 1.15 20.32 -10.42
C ALA A 28 2.26 19.94 -9.43
N LEU A 29 2.83 18.74 -9.54
CA LEU A 29 3.85 18.23 -8.62
C LEU A 29 5.22 18.94 -8.74
N THR A 30 5.47 19.65 -9.85
CA THR A 30 6.75 20.35 -10.10
C THR A 30 6.70 21.86 -9.86
N GLN A 31 5.54 22.39 -9.42
CA GLN A 31 5.36 23.82 -9.19
C GLN A 31 4.80 24.05 -7.78
N ASP A 32 5.39 25.00 -7.05
CA ASP A 32 4.93 25.36 -5.72
C ASP A 32 3.49 25.88 -5.75
N HIS A 33 2.69 25.49 -4.75
CA HIS A 33 1.30 25.93 -4.54
C HIS A 33 0.32 25.63 -5.68
N LYS A 34 0.64 24.69 -6.58
CA LYS A 34 -0.24 24.31 -7.68
C LYS A 34 -1.05 23.06 -7.35
N VAL A 35 -2.32 23.09 -7.76
CA VAL A 35 -3.25 21.96 -7.62
C VAL A 35 -3.79 21.62 -9.01
N ALA A 36 -3.77 20.32 -9.35
CA ALA A 36 -4.47 19.80 -10.52
C ALA A 36 -5.72 19.06 -10.06
N LEU A 37 -6.86 19.35 -10.70
CA LEU A 37 -8.09 18.60 -10.56
C LEU A 37 -8.39 17.93 -11.89
N ILE A 38 -8.39 16.60 -11.90
CA ILE A 38 -8.57 15.78 -13.10
C ILE A 38 -9.60 14.69 -12.83
N SER A 39 -10.43 14.40 -13.82
CA SER A 39 -11.47 13.37 -13.74
C SER A 39 -11.53 12.57 -15.04
N ALA A 40 -11.77 11.28 -14.93
CA ALA A 40 -12.00 10.37 -16.05
C ALA A 40 -12.79 9.15 -15.57
N GLU A 41 -13.33 8.39 -16.51
CA GLU A 41 -14.08 7.15 -16.26
C GLU A 41 -13.22 6.07 -15.58
N THR A 42 -13.85 5.11 -14.92
CA THR A 42 -13.15 3.97 -14.29
C THR A 42 -12.49 3.06 -15.34
N GLY A 43 -11.45 2.31 -14.95
CA GLY A 43 -10.81 1.33 -15.84
C GLY A 43 -9.87 1.90 -16.92
N VAL A 44 -9.70 3.22 -17.01
CA VAL A 44 -8.82 3.87 -18.00
C VAL A 44 -7.32 3.90 -17.61
N GLY A 45 -6.96 3.32 -16.46
CA GLY A 45 -5.58 3.30 -15.97
C GLY A 45 -5.12 4.62 -15.33
N LYS A 46 -6.03 5.31 -14.62
CA LYS A 46 -5.77 6.59 -13.92
C LYS A 46 -4.61 6.52 -12.93
N THR A 47 -4.45 5.36 -12.29
CA THR A 47 -3.40 5.14 -11.28
C THR A 47 -2.00 5.39 -11.83
N LEU A 48 -1.66 4.79 -12.97
CA LEU A 48 -0.40 5.06 -13.65
C LEU A 48 -0.26 6.53 -14.08
N GLY A 49 -1.39 7.19 -14.35
CA GLY A 49 -1.45 8.60 -14.72
C GLY A 49 -0.84 9.54 -13.68
N TYR A 50 -0.99 9.25 -12.39
CA TYR A 50 -0.36 10.03 -11.31
C TYR A 50 0.90 9.38 -10.73
N LEU A 51 1.07 8.05 -10.87
CA LEU A 51 2.25 7.36 -10.34
C LEU A 51 3.49 7.49 -11.22
N VAL A 52 3.35 7.44 -12.55
CA VAL A 52 4.48 7.62 -13.47
C VAL A 52 5.15 9.00 -13.31
N PRO A 53 4.43 10.13 -13.26
CA PRO A 53 5.09 11.42 -13.06
C PRO A 53 5.77 11.51 -11.69
N ALA A 54 5.21 10.90 -10.64
CA ALA A 54 5.89 10.80 -9.34
C ALA A 54 7.22 10.02 -9.44
N LEU A 55 7.22 8.87 -10.14
CA LEU A 55 8.44 8.11 -10.41
C LEU A 55 9.49 8.91 -11.19
N LEU A 56 9.06 9.65 -12.23
CA LEU A 56 9.94 10.51 -13.01
C LEU A 56 10.56 11.64 -12.18
N ILE A 57 9.82 12.15 -11.18
CA ILE A 57 10.35 13.12 -10.22
C ILE A 57 11.38 12.45 -9.30
N LEU A 58 11.12 11.23 -8.80
CA LEU A 58 12.08 10.47 -7.98
C LEU A 58 13.41 10.20 -8.69
N LEU A 59 13.38 9.98 -10.00
CA LEU A 59 14.61 9.80 -10.80
C LEU A 59 15.48 11.05 -10.82
N LYS A 60 14.88 12.25 -10.68
CA LYS A 60 15.59 13.54 -10.68
C LYS A 60 15.90 14.03 -9.26
N ASN A 61 15.02 13.69 -8.32
CA ASN A 61 15.09 14.07 -6.92
C ASN A 61 14.82 12.84 -6.04
N PRO A 62 15.85 12.03 -5.72
CA PRO A 62 15.69 10.81 -4.94
C PRO A 62 15.14 11.01 -3.53
N GLU A 63 15.22 12.23 -2.99
CA GLU A 63 14.71 12.59 -1.66
C GLU A 63 13.21 12.94 -1.66
N ALA A 64 12.59 13.04 -2.84
CA ALA A 64 11.15 13.29 -2.93
C ALA A 64 10.34 12.13 -2.35
N LYS A 65 9.18 12.46 -1.78
CA LYS A 65 8.25 11.51 -1.18
C LYS A 65 6.84 11.82 -1.66
N PHE A 66 6.06 10.78 -1.92
CA PHE A 66 4.70 10.92 -2.43
C PHE A 66 3.71 10.29 -1.46
N VAL A 67 2.59 10.98 -1.24
CA VAL A 67 1.45 10.46 -0.48
C VAL A 67 0.27 10.29 -1.46
N ILE A 68 -0.34 9.10 -1.46
CA ILE A 68 -1.46 8.75 -2.34
C ILE A 68 -2.66 8.43 -1.47
N ALA A 69 -3.50 9.42 -1.21
CA ALA A 69 -4.74 9.20 -0.49
C ALA A 69 -5.79 8.55 -1.40
N THR A 70 -6.48 7.52 -0.89
CA THR A 70 -7.56 6.83 -1.60
C THR A 70 -8.77 6.63 -0.68
N ASN A 71 -9.93 6.39 -1.29
CA ASN A 71 -11.21 6.36 -0.57
C ASN A 71 -11.50 5.03 0.14
N SER A 72 -10.88 3.92 -0.26
CA SER A 72 -11.18 2.61 0.32
C SER A 72 -9.96 1.68 0.36
N HIS A 73 -10.00 0.69 1.26
CA HIS A 73 -8.98 -0.35 1.34
C HIS A 73 -8.88 -1.17 0.06
N ALA A 74 -10.01 -1.42 -0.63
CA ALA A 74 -10.01 -2.13 -1.91
C ALA A 74 -9.18 -1.40 -2.98
N LEU A 75 -9.30 -0.07 -3.06
CA LEU A 75 -8.50 0.74 -3.98
C LEU A 75 -7.01 0.77 -3.56
N MET A 76 -6.72 0.88 -2.27
CA MET A 76 -5.33 0.79 -1.77
C MET A 76 -4.73 -0.56 -2.13
N HIS A 77 -5.47 -1.65 -1.92
CA HIS A 77 -5.02 -3.00 -2.22
C HIS A 77 -4.77 -3.20 -3.71
N GLN A 78 -5.64 -2.66 -4.58
CA GLN A 78 -5.42 -2.67 -6.03
C GLN A 78 -4.08 -2.01 -6.40
N ILE A 79 -3.75 -0.87 -5.78
CA ILE A 79 -2.45 -0.21 -6.01
C ILE A 79 -1.30 -1.14 -5.61
N PHE A 80 -1.38 -1.82 -4.46
CA PHE A 80 -0.32 -2.72 -3.99
C PHE A 80 -0.17 -3.99 -4.83
N ARG A 81 -1.27 -4.56 -5.30
CA ARG A 81 -1.26 -5.86 -6.01
C ARG A 81 -0.95 -5.73 -7.49
N SER A 82 -1.36 -4.63 -8.12
CA SER A 82 -1.27 -4.45 -9.57
C SER A 82 -0.33 -3.31 -9.95
N ASP A 83 -0.54 -2.11 -9.41
CA ASP A 83 0.21 -0.94 -9.87
C ASP A 83 1.63 -0.86 -9.29
N ARG A 84 1.83 -1.30 -8.05
CA ARG A 84 3.13 -1.31 -7.35
C ARG A 84 4.16 -2.21 -8.04
N PRO A 85 3.90 -3.50 -8.32
CA PRO A 85 4.90 -4.37 -8.94
C PRO A 85 5.36 -3.83 -10.30
N LEU A 86 4.43 -3.24 -11.05
CA LEU A 86 4.69 -2.60 -12.32
C LEU A 86 5.62 -1.39 -12.17
N LEU A 87 5.37 -0.53 -11.18
CA LEU A 87 6.23 0.61 -10.87
C LEU A 87 7.60 0.22 -10.35
N GLU A 88 7.68 -0.80 -9.49
CA GLU A 88 8.94 -1.36 -9.01
C GLU A 88 9.78 -1.87 -10.19
N GLN A 89 9.17 -2.61 -11.12
CA GLN A 89 9.83 -3.08 -12.34
C GLN A 89 10.36 -1.91 -13.19
N ILE A 90 9.54 -0.88 -13.42
CA ILE A 90 9.95 0.32 -14.17
C ILE A 90 11.10 1.04 -13.47
N ALA A 91 11.00 1.21 -12.14
CA ALA A 91 12.01 1.87 -11.33
C ALA A 91 13.36 1.14 -11.42
N GLU A 92 13.35 -0.20 -11.30
CA GLU A 92 14.53 -1.05 -11.43
C GLU A 92 15.18 -0.94 -12.81
N GLN A 93 14.38 -0.95 -13.88
CA GLN A 93 14.86 -0.71 -15.25
C GLN A 93 15.50 0.68 -15.40
N CYS A 94 15.03 1.66 -14.64
CA CYS A 94 15.59 3.01 -14.59
C CYS A 94 16.78 3.15 -13.61
N GLY A 95 17.20 2.06 -12.97
CA GLY A 95 18.35 2.03 -12.06
C GLY A 95 18.08 2.58 -10.66
N ILE A 96 16.82 2.69 -10.23
CA ILE A 96 16.48 3.09 -8.86
C ILE A 96 15.61 2.05 -8.17
N LYS A 97 15.77 1.90 -6.86
CA LYS A 97 14.83 1.14 -6.03
C LYS A 97 13.75 2.07 -5.50
N VAL A 98 12.51 1.65 -5.54
CA VAL A 98 11.38 2.33 -4.89
C VAL A 98 10.75 1.43 -3.86
N THR A 99 10.13 2.06 -2.87
CA THR A 99 9.46 1.38 -1.76
C THR A 99 8.10 2.02 -1.56
N PHE A 100 7.14 1.17 -1.18
CA PHE A 100 5.76 1.51 -0.91
C PHE A 100 5.41 1.05 0.50
N SER A 101 4.79 1.93 1.29
CA SER A 101 4.23 1.61 2.60
C SER A 101 2.76 1.99 2.66
N ARG A 102 2.00 1.25 3.49
CA ARG A 102 0.58 1.53 3.74
C ARG A 102 0.43 2.36 5.00
N LEU A 103 -0.48 3.31 4.96
CA LEU A 103 -0.90 4.02 6.16
C LEU A 103 -2.39 3.80 6.41
N MET A 104 -2.71 2.88 7.32
CA MET A 104 -4.08 2.66 7.78
C MET A 104 -4.21 2.87 9.30
N GLY A 105 -5.45 3.02 9.77
CA GLY A 105 -5.74 3.07 11.20
C GLY A 105 -5.32 1.78 11.91
N LYS A 106 -4.92 1.89 13.18
CA LYS A 106 -4.42 0.78 14.02
C LYS A 106 -5.33 -0.45 14.01
N VAL A 107 -6.64 -0.22 14.04
CA VAL A 107 -7.71 -1.24 14.04
C VAL A 107 -7.69 -2.18 12.83
N ASN A 108 -6.93 -1.84 11.79
CA ASN A 108 -6.81 -2.66 10.59
C ASN A 108 -5.64 -3.65 10.66
N TYR A 109 -4.84 -3.62 11.72
CA TYR A 109 -3.64 -4.43 11.85
C TYR A 109 -3.79 -5.46 12.96
N VAL A 110 -3.30 -6.66 12.69
CA VAL A 110 -3.34 -7.78 13.63
C VAL A 110 -2.42 -7.51 14.82
N SER A 111 -2.94 -7.67 16.03
CA SER A 111 -2.19 -7.63 17.29
C SER A 111 -1.77 -9.05 17.65
N LEU A 112 -0.47 -9.32 17.52
CA LEU A 112 0.12 -10.63 17.85
C LEU A 112 -0.11 -10.99 19.32
N GLU A 113 -0.10 -10.00 20.21
CA GLU A 113 -0.37 -10.18 21.64
C GLU A 113 -1.80 -10.69 21.86
N LYS A 114 -2.80 -10.02 21.27
CA LYS A 114 -4.20 -10.45 21.40
C LYS A 114 -4.43 -11.83 20.84
N VAL A 115 -3.89 -12.12 19.64
CA VAL A 115 -4.03 -13.44 18.99
C VAL A 115 -3.41 -14.54 19.86
N ARG A 116 -2.20 -14.31 20.40
CA ARG A 116 -1.56 -15.25 21.32
C ARG A 116 -2.37 -15.45 22.61
N GLY A 117 -3.02 -14.40 23.10
CA GLY A 117 -3.96 -14.48 24.22
C GLY A 117 -5.15 -15.39 23.93
N LEU A 118 -5.73 -15.31 22.73
CA LEU A 118 -6.85 -16.19 22.32
C LEU A 118 -6.44 -17.66 22.23
N LEU A 119 -5.22 -17.96 21.75
CA LEU A 119 -4.68 -19.32 21.68
C LEU A 119 -4.52 -20.00 23.06
N LEU A 120 -4.50 -19.23 24.14
CA LEU A 120 -4.40 -19.73 25.52
C LEU A 120 -5.76 -19.94 26.20
N MET A 121 -6.86 -19.54 25.54
CA MET A 121 -8.20 -19.68 26.11
C MET A 121 -8.79 -21.06 25.80
N ASP A 122 -9.37 -21.71 26.81
CA ASP A 122 -10.05 -23.01 26.68
C ASP A 122 -11.34 -22.94 25.83
N GLU A 123 -11.79 -21.75 25.46
CA GLU A 123 -13.00 -21.51 24.66
C GLU A 123 -12.80 -21.81 23.16
N PHE A 124 -11.57 -21.75 22.66
CA PHE A 124 -11.23 -21.90 21.23
C PHE A 124 -10.44 -23.19 20.98
N THR A 125 -11.12 -24.33 21.06
CA THR A 125 -10.49 -25.66 20.91
C THR A 125 -10.79 -26.35 19.59
N ASP A 126 -11.70 -25.82 18.77
CA ASP A 126 -11.98 -26.41 17.47
C ASP A 126 -10.79 -26.26 16.53
N LEU A 127 -10.49 -27.34 15.80
CA LEU A 127 -9.27 -27.48 15.03
C LEU A 127 -9.10 -26.40 13.96
N ASP A 128 -10.20 -25.95 13.36
CA ASP A 128 -10.15 -24.97 12.27
C ASP A 128 -9.86 -23.56 12.79
N THR A 129 -10.45 -23.18 13.92
CA THR A 129 -10.16 -21.91 14.57
C THR A 129 -8.73 -21.84 15.08
N VAL A 130 -8.25 -22.89 15.72
CA VAL A 130 -6.85 -22.95 16.20
C VAL A 130 -5.88 -22.74 15.04
N LYS A 131 -6.09 -23.41 13.90
CA LYS A 131 -5.24 -23.22 12.71
C LYS A 131 -5.24 -21.79 12.19
N VAL A 132 -6.39 -21.10 12.20
CA VAL A 132 -6.46 -19.69 11.77
C VAL A 132 -5.70 -18.79 12.75
N LEU A 133 -5.90 -18.99 14.05
CA LEU A 133 -5.22 -18.23 15.09
C LEU A 133 -3.69 -18.45 15.07
N GLU A 134 -3.21 -19.67 14.82
CA GLU A 134 -1.78 -19.97 14.66
C GLU A 134 -1.17 -19.22 13.47
N LYS A 135 -1.90 -19.09 12.36
CA LYS A 135 -1.47 -18.28 11.21
C LYS A 135 -1.44 -16.80 11.56
N LEU A 136 -2.50 -16.28 12.19
CA LEU A 136 -2.58 -14.89 12.65
C LEU A 136 -1.47 -14.54 13.65
N ALA A 137 -1.05 -15.49 14.50
CA ALA A 137 0.01 -15.29 15.49
C ALA A 137 1.39 -15.02 14.89
N ASN A 138 1.52 -15.18 13.56
CA ASN A 138 2.70 -14.90 12.77
C ASN A 138 2.44 -13.85 11.66
N TRP A 139 1.34 -13.09 11.75
CA TRP A 139 0.93 -12.13 10.73
C TRP A 139 1.14 -10.67 11.19
N SER A 140 2.07 -9.95 10.57
CA SER A 140 2.39 -8.54 10.90
C SER A 140 1.76 -7.50 9.96
N LYS A 141 0.91 -7.95 9.03
CA LYS A 141 0.25 -7.12 8.01
C LYS A 141 -1.20 -6.78 8.39
N PRO A 142 -1.90 -5.97 7.58
CA PRO A 142 -3.33 -5.74 7.77
C PRO A 142 -4.19 -7.00 7.80
N LEU A 143 -5.29 -6.97 8.55
CA LEU A 143 -6.25 -8.08 8.64
C LEU A 143 -6.90 -8.37 7.29
N VAL A 144 -7.22 -7.34 6.50
CA VAL A 144 -7.85 -7.54 5.18
C VAL A 144 -6.99 -8.40 4.24
N GLU A 145 -5.65 -8.28 4.30
CA GLU A 145 -4.77 -9.13 3.50
C GLU A 145 -4.72 -10.57 4.02
N PHE A 146 -4.88 -10.75 5.33
CA PHE A 146 -5.00 -12.08 5.91
C PHE A 146 -6.26 -12.76 5.38
N GLU A 147 -7.38 -12.06 5.38
CA GLU A 147 -8.67 -12.58 4.92
C GLU A 147 -8.67 -12.92 3.43
N GLU A 148 -7.92 -12.16 2.63
CA GLU A 148 -7.74 -12.46 1.20
C GLU A 148 -6.83 -13.67 0.96
N GLU A 149 -5.80 -13.89 1.79
CA GLU A 149 -4.85 -14.99 1.63
C GLU A 149 -5.36 -16.31 2.23
N TYR A 150 -6.04 -16.22 3.38
CA TYR A 150 -6.42 -17.37 4.19
C TYR A 150 -7.93 -17.57 4.36
N GLY A 151 -8.75 -16.63 3.89
CA GLY A 151 -10.19 -16.63 4.07
C GLY A 151 -10.64 -15.86 5.31
N GLU A 152 -11.95 -15.66 5.43
CA GLU A 152 -12.59 -14.95 6.54
C GLU A 152 -12.25 -15.56 7.91
N LEU A 153 -12.32 -14.73 8.95
CA LEU A 153 -12.18 -15.19 10.32
C LEU A 153 -13.27 -16.22 10.69
N PRO A 154 -12.97 -17.19 11.56
CA PRO A 154 -13.99 -18.07 12.14
C PRO A 154 -15.11 -17.23 12.79
N ALA A 155 -16.35 -17.71 12.73
CA ALA A 155 -17.53 -16.94 13.16
C ALA A 155 -17.49 -16.45 14.62
N GLN A 156 -16.73 -17.14 15.48
CA GLN A 156 -16.51 -16.83 16.89
C GLN A 156 -15.38 -15.81 17.13
N ILE A 157 -14.58 -15.49 16.11
CA ILE A 157 -13.48 -14.53 16.19
C ILE A 157 -13.89 -13.24 15.49
N THR A 158 -14.00 -12.15 16.25
CA THR A 158 -14.27 -10.82 15.70
C THR A 158 -12.95 -10.10 15.36
N PRO A 159 -12.95 -9.17 14.39
CA PRO A 159 -11.78 -8.34 14.09
C PRO A 159 -11.19 -7.68 15.35
N GLU A 160 -12.02 -7.14 16.24
CA GLU A 160 -11.59 -6.44 17.46
C GLU A 160 -10.82 -7.33 18.45
N MET A 161 -11.09 -8.64 18.42
CA MET A 161 -10.38 -9.63 19.23
C MET A 161 -8.95 -9.88 18.72
N VAL A 162 -8.68 -9.63 17.44
CA VAL A 162 -7.39 -9.95 16.81
C VAL A 162 -6.64 -8.73 16.30
N THR A 163 -7.25 -7.54 16.26
CA THR A 163 -6.60 -6.29 15.82
C THR A 163 -6.31 -5.33 16.96
N TYR A 164 -5.44 -4.36 16.73
CA TYR A 164 -5.17 -3.31 17.72
C TYR A 164 -6.42 -2.45 17.98
N SER A 165 -6.59 -2.04 19.23
CA SER A 165 -7.51 -0.98 19.59
C SER A 165 -6.91 0.41 19.33
N ILE A 166 -7.74 1.44 19.37
CA ILE A 166 -7.27 2.83 19.28
C ILE A 166 -6.35 3.22 20.47
N TRP A 167 -6.51 2.53 21.60
CA TRP A 167 -5.82 2.78 22.86
C TRP A 167 -4.51 2.01 23.00
N ASP A 168 -4.28 1.01 22.15
CA ASP A 168 -3.10 0.16 22.24
C ASP A 168 -1.84 0.95 21.88
N ASP A 169 -0.79 0.80 22.68
CA ASP A 169 0.53 1.30 22.32
C ASP A 169 1.15 0.35 21.29
N ILE A 170 1.69 0.93 20.21
CA ILE A 170 2.17 0.14 19.07
C ILE A 170 3.67 0.18 19.05
N GLN A 171 4.28 -0.97 19.31
CA GLN A 171 5.73 -1.15 19.21
C GLN A 171 6.12 -2.07 18.04
N ASP A 172 5.23 -2.99 17.64
CA ASP A 172 5.60 -4.14 16.79
C ASP A 172 4.87 -4.22 15.43
N ILE A 173 4.45 -3.09 14.86
CA ILE A 173 3.85 -3.11 13.51
C ILE A 173 4.89 -2.74 12.46
N ASP A 174 5.29 -3.76 11.70
CA ASP A 174 6.26 -3.65 10.60
C ASP A 174 5.79 -2.68 9.50
N ASP A 175 4.50 -2.38 9.36
CA ASP A 175 3.98 -1.77 8.13
C ASP A 175 3.42 -0.32 8.26
N ILE A 176 3.10 0.19 9.47
CA ILE A 176 2.36 1.47 9.57
C ILE A 176 3.24 2.71 9.67
N ARG A 177 4.20 2.68 10.58
CA ARG A 177 4.67 3.93 11.21
C ARG A 177 6.17 3.99 11.37
N LEU A 178 6.80 2.94 11.88
CA LEU A 178 8.25 2.91 12.04
C LEU A 178 8.93 2.84 10.66
N ASN A 179 8.53 1.97 9.74
CA ASN A 179 9.11 1.97 8.40
C ASN A 179 8.78 3.26 7.60
N ALA A 180 7.53 3.75 7.67
CA ALA A 180 7.10 4.99 7.00
C ALA A 180 7.84 6.25 7.50
N LEU A 181 8.06 6.39 8.82
CA LEU A 181 8.63 7.60 9.44
C LEU A 181 10.12 7.49 9.80
N SER A 182 10.64 6.30 10.12
CA SER A 182 12.06 6.08 10.51
C SER A 182 13.00 5.97 9.30
N ALA A 183 12.47 6.11 8.08
CA ALA A 183 13.21 6.19 6.83
C ALA A 183 14.14 7.41 6.79
N LYS A 184 15.24 7.34 7.54
CA LYS A 184 16.49 8.03 7.24
C LYS A 184 16.98 7.51 5.89
N GLU A 185 17.31 8.44 4.99
CA GLU A 185 17.96 8.22 3.68
C GLU A 185 17.38 7.02 2.88
N GLY A 186 16.27 7.28 2.17
CA GLY A 186 15.85 6.43 1.03
C GLY A 186 14.76 5.38 1.27
N ALA A 187 14.21 5.23 2.47
CA ALA A 187 13.41 4.05 2.77
C ALA A 187 11.91 4.10 2.38
N ASN A 188 11.30 5.25 2.10
CA ASN A 188 9.91 5.31 1.61
C ASN A 188 9.65 6.44 0.61
N LYS A 189 9.43 6.04 -0.65
CA LYS A 189 9.19 6.96 -1.78
C LYS A 189 7.70 7.14 -2.06
N PHE A 190 6.88 6.16 -1.68
CA PHE A 190 5.42 6.22 -1.77
C PHE A 190 4.78 5.76 -0.46
N LEU A 191 3.90 6.60 0.08
CA LEU A 191 3.01 6.29 1.19
C LEU A 191 1.58 6.30 0.66
N ILE A 192 0.84 5.21 0.85
CA ILE A 192 -0.54 5.07 0.35
C ILE A 192 -1.48 4.95 1.54
#